data_AF-A0A6P0MGD7-F1
#
_entry.id   AF-A0A6P0MGD7-F1
#
_cell.length_a   1.000
_cell.length_b   1.000
_cell.length_c   1.000
_cell.angle_alpha   90.00
_cell.angle_beta   90.00
_cell.angle_gamma   90.00
#
_symmetry.space_group_name_H-M   'P 1'
#
loop_
_entity.id
_entity.type
_entity.pdbx_description
1 polymer ?
#
loop_
_entity_poly.entity_id
_entity_poly.type
_entity_poly.pdbx_seq_one_letter_code
_entity_poly.pdbx_strand_id
1 'polypeptide(L)'
;MQQQLGNQSHSAAWVIQAWASFIISVAALTIGILHLPVDSWVKGYMGMGLAFTVGSTINVSKTTRDIHENKRLTSRLDEARVEKILNEHHPLK
;
A
#
# COMPACT_ATOMS: atom_id res chain seq x y z
N MET A 1 6.37 26.85 -3.46
CA MET A 1 5.22 26.55 -2.58
C MET A 1 5.34 25.09 -2.14
N GLN A 2 6.15 24.83 -1.11
CA GLN A 2 6.40 23.48 -0.61
C GLN A 2 5.15 22.99 0.12
N GLN A 3 4.43 22.01 -0.44
CA GLN A 3 3.43 21.27 0.32
C GLN A 3 4.16 20.45 1.39
N GLN A 4 4.12 20.96 2.62
CA GLN A 4 4.43 20.22 3.82
C GLN A 4 3.40 19.07 3.93
N LEU A 5 3.71 17.92 3.32
CA LEU A 5 3.00 16.67 3.50
C LEU A 5 3.23 16.23 4.95
N GLY A 6 2.40 16.76 5.84
CA GLY A 6 2.30 16.33 7.22
C GLY A 6 2.12 14.82 7.25
N ASN A 7 2.85 14.16 8.15
CA ASN A 7 2.71 12.74 8.40
C ASN A 7 1.28 12.48 8.91
N GLN A 8 0.36 12.16 8.00
CA GLN A 8 -1.01 11.76 8.33
C GLN A 8 -0.95 10.34 8.92
N SER A 9 -0.45 10.23 10.15
CA SER A 9 -0.46 8.97 10.90
C SER A 9 -1.91 8.67 11.27
N HIS A 10 -2.43 7.55 10.75
CA HIS A 10 -3.71 7.03 11.20
C HIS A 10 -3.67 6.73 12.70
N SER A 11 -4.80 6.96 13.39
CA SER A 11 -4.99 6.53 14.77
C SER A 11 -4.80 5.01 14.90
N ALA A 12 -4.24 4.55 16.03
CA ALA A 12 -4.10 3.13 16.32
C ALA A 12 -5.46 2.39 16.23
N ALA A 13 -6.56 3.04 16.62
CA ALA A 13 -7.91 2.47 16.51
C ALA A 13 -8.30 2.19 15.04
N TRP A 14 -7.97 3.11 14.13
CA TRP A 14 -8.23 2.94 12.69
C TRP A 14 -7.41 1.80 12.09
N VAL A 15 -6.13 1.70 12.49
CA VAL A 15 -5.26 0.60 12.05
C VAL A 15 -5.82 -0.74 12.52
N ILE A 16 -6.22 -0.85 13.79
CA ILE A 16 -6.83 -2.06 14.34
C ILE A 16 -8.13 -2.42 13.61
N GLN A 17 -9.01 -1.44 13.38
CA GLN A 17 -10.25 -1.67 12.64
C GLN A 17 -10.01 -2.19 11.23
N ALA A 18 -9.05 -1.60 10.50
CA ALA A 18 -8.71 -2.03 9.14
C ALA A 18 -8.26 -3.50 9.13
N TRP A 19 -7.34 -3.88 10.04
CA TRP A 19 -6.90 -5.26 10.18
C TRP A 19 -8.03 -6.21 10.60
N ALA A 20 -8.88 -5.81 11.55
CA ALA A 20 -10.01 -6.59 11.99
C ALA A 20 -10.99 -6.86 10.83
N SER A 21 -11.34 -5.82 10.05
CA SER A 21 -12.25 -5.96 8.90
C SER A 21 -11.71 -6.89 7.82
N PHE A 22 -10.39 -6.84 7.56
CA PHE A 22 -9.73 -7.72 6.62
C PHE A 22 -9.74 -9.18 7.10
N ILE A 23 -9.43 -9.42 8.38
CA ILE A 23 -9.44 -10.77 8.94
C ILE A 23 -10.87 -11.34 8.93
N ILE A 24 -11.86 -10.55 9.33
CA ILE A 24 -13.26 -10.97 9.36
C ILE A 24 -13.75 -11.31 7.93
N SER A 25 -13.41 -10.50 6.92
CA SER A 25 -13.87 -10.76 5.55
C SER A 25 -13.25 -12.03 4.96
N VAL A 26 -11.94 -12.24 5.13
CA VAL A 26 -11.25 -13.45 4.68
C VAL A 26 -11.76 -14.68 5.41
N ALA A 27 -11.98 -14.58 6.73
CA ALA A 27 -12.52 -15.68 7.52
C ALA A 27 -13.96 -16.03 7.11
N ALA A 28 -14.83 -15.03 6.95
CA ALA A 28 -16.22 -15.23 6.54
C ALA A 28 -16.31 -15.93 5.17
N LEU A 29 -15.50 -15.49 4.20
CA LEU A 29 -15.46 -16.13 2.89
C LEU A 29 -14.91 -17.56 2.95
N THR A 30 -13.86 -17.79 3.74
CA THR A 30 -13.29 -19.13 3.95
C THR A 30 -14.33 -20.07 4.57
N ILE A 31 -15.05 -19.63 5.60
CA ILE A 31 -16.15 -20.38 6.22
C ILE A 31 -17.24 -20.68 5.19
N GLY A 32 -17.58 -19.71 4.34
CA GLY A 32 -18.55 -19.89 3.25
C GLY A 32 -18.13 -20.97 2.25
N ILE A 33 -16.84 -20.99 1.85
CA ILE A 33 -16.28 -22.03 0.97
C ILE A 33 -16.37 -23.41 1.63
N LEU A 34 -16.08 -23.50 2.93
CA LEU A 34 -16.15 -24.78 3.66
C LEU A 34 -17.57 -25.34 3.74
N HIS A 35 -18.57 -24.49 3.98
CA HIS A 35 -19.99 -24.87 4.08
C HIS A 35 -20.68 -25.11 2.74
N LEU A 36 -20.02 -24.80 1.61
CA LEU A 36 -20.61 -24.97 0.29
C LEU A 36 -20.85 -26.47 -0.01
N PRO A 37 -22.05 -26.90 -0.44
CA PRO A 37 -22.36 -28.30 -0.71
C PRO A 37 -21.87 -28.71 -2.11
N VAL A 38 -20.56 -28.61 -2.34
CA VAL A 38 -19.89 -28.94 -3.59
C VAL A 38 -18.70 -29.86 -3.35
N ASP A 39 -18.18 -30.41 -4.43
CA ASP A 39 -17.01 -31.28 -4.41
C ASP A 39 -15.77 -30.57 -3.84
N SER A 40 -14.92 -31.32 -3.13
CA SER A 40 -13.71 -30.81 -2.49
C SER A 40 -12.75 -30.16 -3.49
N TRP A 41 -12.72 -30.64 -4.74
CA TRP A 41 -11.92 -30.04 -5.80
C TRP A 41 -12.35 -28.59 -6.11
N VAL A 42 -13.66 -28.34 -6.17
CA VAL A 42 -14.22 -27.00 -6.43
C VAL A 42 -13.91 -26.06 -5.28
N LYS A 43 -13.99 -26.55 -4.03
CA LYS A 43 -13.57 -25.78 -2.84
C LYS A 43 -12.10 -25.40 -2.91
N GLY A 44 -11.25 -26.33 -3.33
CA GLY A 44 -9.82 -26.09 -3.56
C GLY A 44 -9.57 -25.01 -4.61
N TYR A 45 -10.28 -25.06 -5.74
CA TYR A 45 -10.21 -24.02 -6.78
C TYR A 45 -10.60 -22.63 -6.25
N MET A 46 -11.69 -22.54 -5.51
CA MET A 46 -12.12 -21.27 -4.88
C MET A 46 -11.10 -20.77 -3.85
N GLY A 47 -10.53 -21.68 -3.04
CA GLY A 47 -9.47 -21.35 -2.08
C GLY A 47 -8.21 -20.82 -2.74
N MET A 48 -7.77 -21.41 -3.86
CA MET A 48 -6.66 -20.90 -4.65
C MET A 48 -6.95 -19.48 -5.18
N GLY A 49 -8.15 -19.25 -5.71
CA GLY A 49 -8.58 -17.93 -6.17
C GLY A 49 -8.53 -16.89 -5.05
N LEU A 50 -9.10 -17.22 -3.88
CA LEU A 50 -9.07 -16.35 -2.70
C LEU A 50 -7.62 -16.00 -2.28
N ALA A 51 -6.75 -17.00 -2.16
CA ALA A 51 -5.36 -16.80 -1.77
C ALA A 51 -4.61 -15.91 -2.78
N PHE A 52 -4.79 -16.15 -4.07
CA PHE A 52 -4.11 -15.40 -5.13
C PHE A 52 -4.62 -13.96 -5.23
N THR A 53 -5.94 -13.73 -5.11
CA THR A 53 -6.51 -12.38 -5.07
C THR A 53 -6.02 -11.59 -3.87
N VAL A 54 -5.99 -12.18 -2.68
CA VAL A 54 -5.47 -11.52 -1.47
C VAL A 54 -3.97 -11.20 -1.62
N GLY A 55 -3.17 -12.18 -2.05
CA GLY A 55 -1.73 -12.00 -2.23
C GLY A 55 -1.39 -10.93 -3.27
N SER A 56 -2.06 -10.94 -4.43
CA SER A 56 -1.86 -9.93 -5.48
C SER A 56 -2.27 -8.53 -5.04
N THR A 57 -3.37 -8.40 -4.28
CA THR A 57 -3.81 -7.11 -3.71
C THR A 57 -2.76 -6.52 -2.78
N ILE A 58 -2.17 -7.33 -1.90
CA ILE A 58 -1.09 -6.90 -1.00
C ILE A 58 0.14 -6.46 -1.81
N ASN A 59 0.51 -7.20 -2.86
CA ASN A 59 1.64 -6.85 -3.72
C ASN A 59 1.41 -5.50 -4.42
N VAL A 60 0.24 -5.31 -5.04
CA VAL A 60 -0.14 -4.03 -5.68
C VAL A 60 -0.14 -2.88 -4.68
N SER A 61 -0.65 -3.10 -3.46
CA SER A 61 -0.64 -2.08 -2.41
C SER A 61 0.78 -1.67 -2.01
N LYS A 62 1.71 -2.62 -1.87
CA LYS A 62 3.12 -2.35 -1.58
C LYS A 62 3.77 -1.59 -2.73
N THR A 63 3.66 -2.09 -3.96
CA THR A 63 4.21 -1.42 -5.15
C THR A 63 3.69 0.01 -5.28
N THR A 64 2.40 0.23 -5.02
CA THR A 64 1.81 1.57 -5.03
C THR A 64 2.44 2.45 -3.95
N ARG A 65 2.58 1.95 -2.72
CA ARG A 65 3.23 2.69 -1.62
C ARG A 65 4.68 3.04 -1.97
N ASP A 66 5.43 2.08 -2.50
CA ASP A 66 6.83 2.26 -2.89
C ASP A 66 6.97 3.34 -3.99
N ILE A 67 6.07 3.37 -4.97
CA ILE A 67 6.02 4.43 -5.99
C ILE A 67 5.76 5.81 -5.37
N HIS A 68 4.84 5.90 -4.40
CA HIS A 68 4.55 7.17 -3.72
C HIS A 68 5.74 7.66 -2.88
N GLU A 69 6.39 6.77 -2.14
CA GLU A 69 7.58 7.09 -1.34
C GLU A 69 8.76 7.50 -2.24
N ASN A 70 9.01 6.77 -3.34
CA ASN A 70 10.07 7.10 -4.29
C ASN A 70 9.89 8.48 -4.93
N LYS A 71 8.67 8.82 -5.40
CA LYS A 71 8.38 10.14 -5.98
C LYS A 71 8.66 11.29 -5.01
N ARG A 72 8.35 11.09 -3.72
CA ARG A 72 8.61 12.07 -2.66
C ARG A 72 10.09 12.22 -2.37
N LEU A 73 10.88 11.14 -2.47
CA LEU A 73 12.32 11.21 -2.28
C LEU A 73 13.02 11.90 -3.45
N THR A 74 12.65 11.56 -4.70
CA THR A 74 13.24 12.20 -5.89
C THR A 74 12.98 13.70 -5.93
N SER A 75 11.77 14.16 -5.60
CA SER A 75 11.46 15.59 -5.61
C SER A 75 12.30 16.40 -4.61
N ARG A 76 12.64 15.81 -3.45
CA ARG A 76 13.50 16.47 -2.45
C ARG A 76 14.96 16.51 -2.88
N LEU A 77 15.42 15.49 -3.60
CA LEU A 77 16.77 15.46 -4.17
C LEU A 77 16.92 16.48 -5.31
N ASP A 78 15.91 16.56 -6.18
CA ASP A 78 15.87 17.55 -7.26
C ASP A 78 15.90 18.97 -6.69
N GLU A 79 15.12 19.25 -5.65
CA GLU A 79 15.13 20.54 -4.96
C GLU A 79 16.51 20.87 -4.36
N ALA A 80 17.13 19.93 -3.63
CA ALA A 80 18.47 20.13 -3.06
C ALA A 80 19.55 20.30 -4.14
N ARG A 81 19.43 19.59 -5.26
CA ARG A 81 20.37 19.71 -6.40
C ARG A 81 20.19 21.05 -7.11
N VAL A 82 18.96 21.51 -7.30
CA VAL A 82 18.66 22.84 -7.85
C VAL A 82 19.19 23.94 -6.92
N GLU A 83 18.97 23.83 -5.61
CA GLU A 83 19.50 24.76 -4.62
C GLU A 83 21.03 24.83 -4.66
N LYS A 84 21.71 23.69 -4.79
CA LYS A 84 23.16 23.63 -4.93
C LYS A 84 23.65 24.35 -6.19
N ILE A 85 23.04 24.07 -7.35
CA ILE A 85 23.39 24.71 -8.64
C ILE A 85 23.17 26.23 -8.57
N LEU A 86 22.06 26.67 -7.97
CA LEU A 86 21.77 28.10 -7.79
C LEU A 86 22.82 28.79 -6.90
N ASN A 87 23.30 28.11 -5.86
CA ASN A 87 24.32 28.65 -4.95
C ASN A 87 25.72 28.69 -5.60
N GLU A 88 26.08 27.67 -6.38
CA GLU A 88 27.37 27.60 -7.09
C GLU A 88 27.48 28.63 -8.24
N HIS A 89 26.37 29.00 -8.87
CA HIS A 89 26.34 29.92 -10.02
C HIS A 89 25.75 31.31 -9.71
N HIS A 90 25.74 31.72 -8.45
CA HIS A 90 25.17 33.01 -8.05
C HIS A 90 25.98 34.19 -8.65
N PRO A 91 25.42 34.98 -9.59
CA PRO A 91 26.17 36.00 -10.34
C PRO A 91 26.46 37.30 -9.55
N LEU A 92 26.26 37.30 -8.23
CA LEU A 92 26.44 38.46 -7.34
C LEU A 92 27.49 38.24 -6.24
N LYS A 93 28.47 37.38 -6.49
CA LYS A 93 29.79 37.40 -5.82
C LYS A 93 30.87 37.64 -6.85
#